data_AF-A0A0C9XY00-F1
#
_entry.id   AF-A0A0C9XY00-F1
#
_cell.length_a   1.000
_cell.length_b   1.000
_cell.length_c   1.000
_cell.angle_alpha   90.00
_cell.angle_beta   90.00
_cell.angle_gamma   90.00
#
_symmetry.space_group_name_H-M   'P 1'
#
loop_
_entity.id
_entity.type
_entity.pdbx_description
1 polymer ?
#
loop_
_entity_poly.entity_id
_entity_poly.type
_entity_poly.pdbx_seq_one_letter_code
_entity_poly.pdbx_strand_id
1 'polypeptide(L)'
;KAWTGLRPKDLEGLNKKIREKFNWAHSPREFQLEAIKAQLLHKYVLVHAGTGSGKTTIAAGPHALVDKSKEMVTFMVSPLLAFQEEQVS
;
A
#
# COMPACT_ATOMS: atom_id res chain seq x y z
N LYS A 1 -9.42 18.67 9.51
CA LYS A 1 -8.35 18.22 10.44
C LYS A 1 -7.20 17.70 9.58
N ALA A 2 -5.94 18.09 9.83
CA ALA A 2 -4.80 17.52 9.11
C ALA A 2 -4.61 16.05 9.48
N TRP A 3 -4.30 15.19 8.51
CA TRP A 3 -4.00 13.78 8.75
C TRP A 3 -2.62 13.64 9.43
N THR A 4 -2.57 12.97 10.58
CA THR A 4 -1.35 12.81 11.38
C THR A 4 -0.72 11.42 11.24
N GLY A 5 -1.21 10.58 10.32
CA GLY A 5 -0.83 9.16 10.26
C GLY A 5 -1.60 8.29 11.26
N LEU A 6 -1.59 6.98 10.99
CA LEU A 6 -2.01 5.95 11.94
C LEU A 6 -0.94 5.75 13.02
N ARG A 7 -1.28 5.03 14.08
CA ARG A 7 -0.32 4.59 15.10
C ARG A 7 0.10 3.15 14.84
N PRO A 8 1.27 2.70 15.33
CA PRO A 8 1.75 1.33 15.13
C PRO A 8 0.71 0.24 15.50
N LYS A 9 -0.01 0.43 16.62
CA LYS A 9 -1.07 -0.48 17.06
C LYS A 9 -2.24 -0.60 16.08
N ASP A 10 -2.52 0.46 15.30
CA ASP A 10 -3.59 0.43 14.30
C ASP A 10 -3.20 -0.44 13.08
N LEU A 11 -1.92 -0.85 12.97
CA LEU A 11 -1.36 -1.67 11.89
C LEU A 11 -1.24 -3.16 12.25
N GLU A 12 -1.72 -3.57 13.42
CA GLU A 12 -1.73 -4.99 13.80
C GLU A 12 -2.55 -5.82 12.81
N GLY A 13 -1.98 -6.96 12.41
CA GLY A 13 -2.56 -7.87 11.42
C GLY A 13 -2.64 -7.30 10.00
N LEU A 14 -1.93 -6.21 9.68
CA LEU A 14 -1.95 -5.59 8.35
C LEU A 14 -1.65 -6.58 7.21
N ASN A 15 -0.69 -7.49 7.40
CA ASN A 15 -0.36 -8.54 6.43
C ASN A 15 -1.57 -9.43 6.09
N LYS A 16 -2.36 -9.82 7.11
CA LYS A 16 -3.57 -10.62 6.94
C LYS A 16 -4.66 -9.81 6.24
N LYS A 17 -4.88 -8.57 6.64
CA LYS A 17 -5.86 -7.67 6.03
C LYS A 17 -5.56 -7.40 4.54
N ILE A 18 -4.30 -7.20 4.17
CA ILE A 18 -3.88 -7.05 2.77
C ILE A 18 -4.21 -8.33 2.00
N ARG A 19 -3.81 -9.49 2.54
CA ARG A 19 -4.07 -10.78 1.88
C ARG A 19 -5.56 -11.01 1.63
N GLU A 20 -6.40 -10.75 2.63
CA GLU A 20 -7.85 -10.92 2.55
C GLU A 20 -8.48 -9.92 1.57
N LYS A 21 -8.11 -8.64 1.66
CA LYS A 21 -8.67 -7.58 0.81
C LYS A 21 -8.43 -7.83 -0.68
N PHE A 22 -7.23 -8.30 -1.03
CA PHE A 22 -6.82 -8.52 -2.42
C PHE A 22 -6.88 -9.99 -2.86
N ASN A 23 -7.44 -10.87 -2.02
CA ASN A 23 -7.55 -12.32 -2.26
C ASN A 23 -6.22 -12.97 -2.72
N TRP A 24 -5.13 -12.61 -2.05
CA TRP A 24 -3.81 -13.09 -2.41
C TRP A 24 -3.50 -14.48 -1.86
N ALA A 25 -2.90 -15.33 -2.69
CA ALA A 25 -2.44 -16.65 -2.29
C ALA A 25 -1.28 -16.58 -1.27
N HIS A 26 -0.48 -15.52 -1.32
CA HIS A 26 0.70 -15.30 -0.48
C HIS A 26 0.59 -14.01 0.33
N SER A 27 1.39 -13.91 1.39
CA SER A 27 1.54 -12.67 2.15
C SER A 27 2.42 -11.65 1.39
N PRO A 28 2.23 -10.34 1.61
CA PRO A 28 3.15 -9.34 1.09
C PRO A 28 4.59 -9.63 1.53
N ARG A 29 5.54 -9.35 0.64
CA ARG A 29 6.96 -9.41 0.95
C ARG A 29 7.30 -8.37 2.01
N GLU A 30 8.36 -8.60 2.77
CA GLU A 30 8.76 -7.75 3.88
C GLU A 30 8.92 -6.28 3.47
N PHE A 31 9.65 -5.99 2.40
CA PHE A 31 9.85 -4.62 1.93
C PHE A 31 8.53 -3.93 1.50
N GLN A 32 7.57 -4.68 0.97
CA GLN A 32 6.25 -4.14 0.62
C GLN A 32 5.49 -3.77 1.90
N LEU A 33 5.48 -4.68 2.87
CA LEU A 33 4.82 -4.47 4.14
C LEU A 33 5.40 -3.28 4.90
N GLU A 34 6.72 -3.15 4.97
CA GLU A 34 7.40 -2.04 5.63
C GLU A 34 7.11 -0.69 4.95
N ALA A 35 7.13 -0.66 3.62
CA ALA A 35 6.78 0.56 2.87
C ALA A 35 5.31 0.98 3.08
N ILE A 36 4.37 0.03 3.04
CA ILE A 36 2.94 0.28 3.30
C ILE A 36 2.74 0.82 4.72
N LYS A 37 3.37 0.19 5.72
CA LYS A 37 3.33 0.68 7.11
C LYS A 37 3.85 2.10 7.20
N ALA A 38 5.01 2.38 6.60
CA ALA A 38 5.60 3.70 6.64
C ALA A 38 4.71 4.77 5.99
N GLN A 39 4.05 4.50 4.85
CA GLN A 39 3.06 5.38 4.25
C GLN A 39 1.88 5.65 5.20
N LEU A 40 1.32 4.60 5.82
CA LEU A 40 0.21 4.72 6.78
C LEU A 40 0.59 5.48 8.05
N LEU A 41 1.88 5.44 8.44
CA LEU A 41 2.46 6.22 9.53
C LEU A 41 2.88 7.64 9.11
N HIS A 42 2.51 8.08 7.90
CA HIS A 42 2.82 9.41 7.36
C HIS A 42 4.34 9.66 7.22
N LYS A 43 5.09 8.63 6.81
CA LYS A 43 6.54 8.72 6.53
C LYS A 43 6.80 8.69 5.02
N TYR A 44 7.83 9.42 4.60
CA TYR A 44 8.38 9.32 3.24
C TYR A 44 9.26 8.07 3.13
N VAL A 45 9.17 7.37 2.00
CA VAL A 45 9.88 6.10 1.77
C VAL A 45 10.47 6.10 0.37
N LEU A 46 11.74 5.68 0.26
CA LEU A 46 12.38 5.32 -0.99
C LEU A 46 12.48 3.79 -1.06
N VAL A 47 11.94 3.19 -2.12
CA VAL A 47 11.95 1.73 -2.31
C VAL A 47 12.81 1.38 -3.51
N HIS A 48 13.94 0.72 -3.26
CA HIS A 48 14.78 0.14 -4.31
C HIS A 48 14.50 -1.35 -4.41
N ALA A 49 13.83 -1.77 -5.49
CA ALA A 49 13.57 -3.18 -5.77
C ALA A 49 13.50 -3.45 -7.28
N GLY A 50 13.92 -4.63 -7.70
CA GLY A 50 13.94 -5.03 -9.11
C GLY A 50 12.56 -5.02 -9.78
N THR A 51 12.54 -5.01 -11.12
CA THR A 51 11.32 -5.19 -11.92
C THR A 51 10.66 -6.54 -11.60
N GLY A 52 9.33 -6.62 -11.71
CA GLY A 52 8.58 -7.84 -11.37
C GLY A 52 8.47 -8.15 -9.87
N SER A 53 9.11 -7.37 -8.99
CA SER A 53 9.05 -7.61 -7.53
C SER A 53 7.71 -7.22 -6.88
N GLY A 54 6.75 -6.69 -7.66
CA GLY A 54 5.44 -6.25 -7.16
C GLY A 54 5.49 -4.91 -6.42
N LYS A 55 6.25 -3.93 -6.90
CA LYS A 55 6.33 -2.60 -6.25
C LYS A 55 4.98 -1.90 -6.18
N THR A 56 4.11 -2.08 -7.19
CA THR A 56 2.80 -1.41 -7.27
C THR A 56 1.88 -1.73 -6.08
N THR A 57 2.05 -2.91 -5.47
CA THR A 57 1.37 -3.30 -4.24
C THR A 57 1.48 -2.27 -3.12
N ILE A 58 2.61 -1.55 -3.06
CA ILE A 58 2.86 -0.55 -2.01
C ILE A 58 1.82 0.58 -2.10
N ALA A 59 1.41 0.98 -3.30
CA ALA A 59 0.36 1.98 -3.50
C ALA A 59 -1.04 1.46 -3.14
N ALA A 60 -1.33 0.17 -3.37
CA ALA A 60 -2.63 -0.44 -3.07
C ALA A 60 -2.80 -0.80 -1.59
N GLY A 61 -1.72 -1.22 -0.92
CA GLY A 61 -1.71 -1.74 0.44
C GLY A 61 -2.43 -0.88 1.50
N PRO A 62 -2.30 0.45 1.50
CA PRO A 62 -3.02 1.33 2.43
C PRO A 62 -4.54 1.12 2.43
N HIS A 63 -5.12 0.72 1.30
CA HIS A 63 -6.57 0.52 1.13
C HIS A 63 -7.09 -0.81 1.70
N ALA A 64 -6.22 -1.64 2.26
CA ALA A 64 -6.61 -2.84 3.00
C ALA A 64 -7.18 -2.53 4.39
N LEU A 65 -6.92 -1.35 4.94
CA LEU A 65 -7.44 -0.93 6.25
C LEU A 65 -8.80 -0.23 6.12
N VAL A 66 -9.83 -0.99 5.74
CA VAL A 66 -11.17 -0.47 5.38
C VAL A 66 -11.74 0.53 6.40
N ASP A 67 -11.54 0.33 7.70
CA ASP A 67 -12.07 1.23 8.75
C ASP A 67 -11.26 2.51 8.97
N LYS A 68 -10.02 2.56 8.46
CA LYS A 68 -9.06 3.66 8.70
C LYS A 68 -8.72 4.44 7.43
N SER A 69 -8.83 3.81 6.27
CA SER A 69 -8.45 4.36 4.97
C SER A 69 -9.63 4.55 4.01
N LYS A 70 -10.87 4.38 4.46
CA LYS A 70 -12.07 4.40 3.60
C LYS A 70 -12.21 5.68 2.76
N GLU A 71 -11.85 6.81 3.34
CA GLU A 71 -11.98 8.14 2.72
C GLU A 71 -10.65 8.67 2.20
N MET A 72 -9.59 7.86 2.26
CA MET A 72 -8.27 8.25 1.76
C MET A 72 -8.13 7.91 0.28
N VAL A 73 -7.50 8.83 -0.46
CA VAL A 73 -7.19 8.68 -1.89
C VAL A 73 -5.68 8.59 -2.04
N THR A 74 -5.21 7.58 -2.78
CA THR A 74 -3.80 7.46 -3.17
C THR A 74 -3.64 7.96 -4.61
N PHE A 75 -2.78 8.96 -4.79
CA PHE A 75 -2.35 9.38 -6.12
C PHE A 75 -1.11 8.59 -6.53
N MET A 76 -1.26 7.66 -7.48
CA MET A 76 -0.15 6.95 -8.10
C MET A 76 0.22 7.62 -9.41
N VAL A 77 1.36 8.30 -9.44
CA VAL A 77 1.86 9.00 -10.63
C VAL A 77 2.82 8.09 -11.38
N SER A 78 2.58 7.89 -12.67
CA SER A 78 3.44 7.12 -13.58
C SER A 78 3.70 7.96 -14.83
N PRO A 79 4.92 7.92 -15.39
CA PRO A 79 5.23 8.60 -16.65
C PRO A 79 4.59 7.91 -17.87
N LEU A 80 4.10 6.67 -17.75
CA LEU A 80 3.55 5.88 -18.84
C LEU A 80 2.04 5.71 -18.68
N LEU A 81 1.25 6.20 -19.66
CA LEU A 81 -0.21 6.09 -19.70
C LEU A 81 -0.67 4.63 -19.80
N ALA A 82 -0.08 3.85 -20.71
CA ALA A 82 -0.42 2.43 -20.88
C ALA A 82 -0.27 1.64 -19.57
N PHE A 83 0.74 1.97 -18.78
CA PHE A 83 0.92 1.33 -17.47
C PHE A 83 -0.18 1.74 -16.48
N GLN A 84 -0.69 2.97 -16.54
CA GLN A 84 -1.80 3.41 -15.67
C GLN A 84 -3.09 2.67 -16.00
N GLU A 85 -3.38 2.46 -17.28
CA GLU A 85 -4.55 1.71 -17.75
C GLU A 85 -4.56 0.28 -17.20
N GLU A 86 -3.40 -0.41 -17.23
CA GLU A 86 -3.25 -1.75 -16.65
C GLU A 86 -3.49 -1.82 -15.13
N GLN A 87 -3.32 -0.71 -14.39
CA GLN A 87 -3.53 -0.69 -12.93
C GLN A 87 -4.97 -0.37 -12.52
N VAL A 88 -5.82 0.08 -13.45
CA VAL A 88 -7.23 0.42 -13.18
C VAL A 88 -8.22 -0.58 -13.78
N SER A 89 -7.78 -1.40 -14.74
CA SER A 89 -8.53 -2.51 -15.35
C SER A 89 -8.55 -3.76 -14.47
#